data_AF-A0A8S3BG61-F1
#
_entry.id   AF-A0A8S3BG61-F1
#
_cell.length_a   1.000
_cell.length_b   1.000
_cell.length_c   1.000
_cell.angle_alpha   90.00
_cell.angle_beta   90.00
_cell.angle_gamma   90.00
#
_symmetry.space_group_name_H-M   'P 1'
#
loop_
_entity.id
_entity.type
_entity.pdbx_description
1 polymer ?
#
loop_
_entity_poly.entity_id
_entity_poly.type
_entity_poly.pdbx_seq_one_letter_code
_entity_poly.pdbx_strand_id
1 'polypeptide(L)'
;VTPQVRAIIDKLNATLMKISKTDSIESLIQQITVKSAAAGGIYTWLDNTLKFHTVYLEVKPKQIALDVANEELSRAQQAFSKILARVQILEDCLTEENLKMQRALAEKDDAVRTKERLAHQIDLAERLVDGLASSRIIWTKRVETFKNDLETLLGDALLTSTFISYAGYFSRSYRISFVNKWRSVIAATKGIIPMRVDLEPLSIMIDDADIAEWMNQGLPADQTSYENAAILIYCLRWPLMVDPQGQGIRWIKNLFIDKLITLRYNSKGYLDRVEAAVRRGDTLLLECIEENIDSILEPIINRNLIRKGKIVKFGDKEIDYHPNFRLIMQTRLANPHF
;
A
#
# COMPACT_ATOMS: atom_id res chain seq x y z
N VAL A 1 97.32 -2.74 44.17
CA VAL A 1 98.39 -3.20 45.08
C VAL A 1 99.72 -2.78 44.46
N THR A 2 100.49 -1.94 45.14
CA THR A 2 101.79 -1.43 44.66
C THR A 2 102.78 -2.59 44.44
N PRO A 3 103.69 -2.50 43.45
CA PRO A 3 104.64 -3.59 43.12
C PRO A 3 105.48 -4.05 44.31
N GLN A 4 105.81 -3.12 45.20
CA GLN A 4 106.55 -3.37 46.44
C GLN A 4 105.81 -4.29 47.41
N VAL A 5 104.48 -4.13 47.54
CA VAL A 5 103.65 -4.98 48.41
C VAL A 5 103.52 -6.39 47.82
N ARG A 6 103.44 -6.51 46.48
CA ARG A 6 103.44 -7.80 45.78
C ARG A 6 104.75 -8.57 46.02
N ALA A 7 105.89 -7.89 45.92
CA ALA A 7 107.20 -8.51 46.17
C ALA A 7 107.39 -8.98 47.63
N ILE A 8 106.82 -8.26 48.60
CA ILE A 8 106.84 -8.66 50.01
C ILE A 8 105.93 -9.88 50.22
N ILE A 9 104.73 -9.87 49.63
CA ILE A 9 103.77 -10.99 49.71
C ILE A 9 104.33 -12.22 49.00
N ASP A 10 104.97 -12.10 47.83
CA ASP A 10 105.58 -13.21 47.12
C ASP A 10 106.76 -13.81 47.90
N LYS A 11 107.56 -12.96 48.58
CA LYS A 11 108.58 -13.43 49.51
C LYS A 11 107.97 -14.14 50.72
N LEU A 12 106.91 -13.59 51.32
CA LEU A 12 106.20 -14.23 52.44
C LEU A 12 105.56 -15.56 52.03
N ASN A 13 104.94 -15.61 50.86
CA ASN A 13 104.33 -16.82 50.29
C ASN A 13 105.38 -17.88 49.93
N ALA A 14 106.55 -17.48 49.41
CA ALA A 14 107.66 -18.40 49.18
C ALA A 14 108.26 -18.94 50.49
N THR A 15 108.23 -18.15 51.57
CA THR A 15 108.69 -18.57 52.91
C THR A 15 107.65 -19.46 53.59
N LEU A 16 106.36 -19.14 53.45
CA LEU A 16 105.23 -19.94 53.94
C LEU A 16 105.09 -21.26 53.18
N MET A 17 105.31 -21.29 51.86
CA MET A 17 105.37 -22.53 51.06
C MET A 17 106.53 -23.46 51.45
N LYS A 18 107.63 -22.90 51.97
CA LYS A 18 108.73 -23.69 52.55
C LYS A 18 108.38 -24.26 53.93
N ILE A 19 107.54 -23.56 54.70
CA ILE A 19 107.08 -23.97 56.04
C ILE A 19 105.87 -24.93 55.94
N SER A 20 105.03 -24.82 54.90
CA SER A 20 103.83 -25.64 54.69
C SER A 20 104.10 -27.04 54.13
N LYS A 21 105.37 -27.37 53.83
CA LYS A 21 105.79 -28.74 53.51
C LYS A 21 106.04 -29.61 54.76
N THR A 22 105.78 -29.05 55.94
CA THR A 22 105.87 -29.69 57.25
C THR A 22 104.61 -29.36 58.05
N ASP A 23 103.73 -30.35 58.19
CA ASP A 23 102.51 -30.41 59.01
C ASP A 23 101.34 -29.43 58.74
N SER A 24 100.12 -29.87 59.09
CA SER A 24 98.87 -29.09 58.99
C SER A 24 99.02 -27.66 59.53
N ILE A 25 98.49 -26.65 58.82
CA ILE A 25 98.54 -25.23 59.25
C ILE A 25 97.92 -25.04 60.65
N GLU A 26 96.95 -25.87 61.03
CA GLU A 26 96.39 -25.90 62.40
C GLU A 26 97.42 -26.38 63.44
N SER A 27 98.24 -27.38 63.10
CA SER A 27 99.36 -27.85 63.95
C SER A 27 100.39 -26.74 64.14
N LEU A 28 100.68 -25.96 63.08
CA LEU A 28 101.62 -24.85 63.14
C LEU A 28 101.11 -23.68 64.02
N ILE A 29 99.81 -23.38 63.95
CA ILE A 29 99.15 -22.42 64.84
C ILE A 29 99.26 -22.88 66.28
N GLN A 30 99.00 -24.16 66.55
CA GLN A 30 99.08 -24.74 67.88
C GLN A 30 100.51 -24.65 68.46
N GLN A 31 101.53 -24.94 67.65
CA GLN A 31 102.94 -24.84 68.06
C GLN A 31 103.40 -23.39 68.35
N ILE A 32 102.93 -22.41 67.58
CA ILE A 32 103.26 -20.99 67.80
C ILE A 32 102.52 -20.44 69.02
N THR A 33 101.27 -20.86 69.23
CA THR A 33 100.45 -20.44 70.38
C THR A 33 101.03 -20.95 71.70
N VAL A 34 101.63 -22.16 71.71
CA VAL A 34 102.33 -22.73 72.88
C VAL A 34 103.57 -21.92 73.27
N LYS A 35 104.25 -21.26 72.31
CA LYS A 35 105.42 -20.41 72.59
C LYS A 35 105.06 -18.95 72.88
N SER A 36 103.96 -18.43 72.32
CA SER A 36 103.41 -17.11 72.63
C SER A 36 101.95 -17.01 72.17
N ALA A 37 101.03 -16.81 73.12
CA ALA A 37 99.60 -16.66 72.84
C ALA A 37 99.31 -15.45 71.93
N ALA A 38 100.06 -14.35 72.10
CA ALA A 38 99.95 -13.17 71.23
C ALA A 38 100.39 -13.47 69.79
N ALA A 39 101.44 -14.27 69.59
CA ALA A 39 101.91 -14.65 68.26
C ALA A 39 100.94 -15.59 67.54
N GLY A 40 100.29 -16.51 68.26
CA GLY A 40 99.24 -17.39 67.72
C GLY A 40 98.02 -16.61 67.21
N GLY A 41 97.51 -15.66 68.00
CA GLY A 41 96.38 -14.80 67.60
C GLY A 41 96.67 -13.93 66.36
N ILE A 42 97.90 -13.41 66.25
CA ILE A 42 98.35 -12.68 65.05
C ILE A 42 98.41 -13.63 63.85
N TYR A 43 98.90 -14.86 64.00
CA TYR A 43 98.94 -15.82 62.90
C TYR A 43 97.54 -16.23 62.44
N THR A 44 96.60 -16.50 63.37
CA THR A 44 95.20 -16.79 63.02
C THR A 44 94.52 -15.61 62.31
N TRP A 45 94.78 -14.38 62.77
CA TRP A 45 94.32 -13.18 62.07
C TRP A 45 94.92 -13.08 60.67
N LEU A 46 96.21 -13.38 60.50
CA LEU A 46 96.88 -13.38 59.21
C LEU A 46 96.32 -14.43 58.25
N ASP A 47 96.07 -15.66 58.74
CA ASP A 47 95.48 -16.76 57.95
C ASP A 47 94.04 -16.45 57.53
N ASN A 48 93.21 -15.93 58.44
CA ASN A 48 91.86 -15.49 58.11
C ASN A 48 91.86 -14.30 57.13
N THR A 49 92.82 -13.37 57.27
CA THR A 49 92.99 -12.24 56.35
C THR A 49 93.43 -12.72 54.95
N LEU A 50 94.30 -13.73 54.88
CA LEU A 50 94.71 -14.38 53.63
C LEU A 50 93.56 -15.15 52.98
N LYS A 51 92.77 -15.92 53.74
CA LYS A 51 91.56 -16.61 53.26
C LYS A 51 90.51 -15.63 52.75
N PHE A 52 90.25 -14.55 53.49
CA PHE A 52 89.35 -13.48 53.06
C PHE A 52 89.85 -12.82 51.78
N HIS A 53 91.15 -12.52 51.68
CA HIS A 53 91.72 -11.93 50.47
C HIS A 53 91.59 -12.84 49.24
N THR A 54 91.78 -14.15 49.39
CA THR A 54 91.59 -15.12 48.30
C THR A 54 90.14 -15.17 47.83
N VAL A 55 89.17 -15.25 48.75
CA VAL A 55 87.73 -15.21 48.41
C VAL A 55 87.33 -13.85 47.84
N TYR A 56 87.89 -12.75 48.36
CA TYR A 56 87.65 -11.40 47.87
C TYR A 56 88.11 -11.21 46.41
N LEU A 57 89.24 -11.82 46.03
CA LEU A 57 89.72 -11.81 44.64
C LEU A 57 88.76 -12.55 43.68
N GLU A 58 88.04 -13.57 44.15
CA GLU A 58 87.04 -14.29 43.35
C GLU A 58 85.65 -13.62 43.36
N VAL A 59 85.24 -13.03 44.47
CA VAL A 59 83.90 -12.45 44.65
C VAL A 59 83.83 -11.03 44.10
N LYS A 60 84.87 -10.22 44.23
CA LYS A 60 84.89 -8.84 43.70
C LYS A 60 84.61 -8.75 42.19
N PRO A 61 85.22 -9.56 41.30
CA PRO A 61 84.88 -9.52 39.88
C PRO A 61 83.45 -10.00 39.61
N LYS A 62 82.92 -10.96 40.40
CA LYS A 62 81.53 -11.40 40.29
C LYS A 62 80.53 -10.34 40.76
N GLN A 63 80.87 -9.57 41.80
CA GLN A 63 80.07 -8.42 42.24
C GLN A 63 80.06 -7.33 41.17
N ILE A 64 81.22 -6.98 40.61
CA ILE A 64 81.30 -6.00 39.51
C ILE A 64 80.51 -6.48 38.29
N ALA A 65 80.63 -7.76 37.91
CA ALA A 65 79.87 -8.33 36.78
C ALA A 65 78.36 -8.36 37.04
N LEU A 66 77.94 -8.63 38.28
CA LEU A 66 76.55 -8.58 38.70
C LEU A 66 76.00 -7.14 38.63
N ASP A 67 76.78 -6.16 39.07
CA ASP A 67 76.40 -4.75 39.03
C ASP A 67 76.22 -4.28 37.58
N VAL A 68 77.16 -4.62 36.68
CA VAL A 68 77.05 -4.33 35.24
C VAL A 68 75.81 -5.00 34.63
N ALA A 69 75.57 -6.29 34.91
CA ALA A 69 74.41 -7.01 34.40
C ALA A 69 73.08 -6.44 34.93
N ASN A 70 73.04 -6.00 36.20
CA ASN A 70 71.88 -5.34 36.78
C ASN A 70 71.62 -3.97 36.15
N GLU A 71 72.66 -3.18 35.84
CA GLU A 71 72.52 -1.92 35.12
C GLU A 71 72.01 -2.12 33.68
N GLU A 72 72.50 -3.15 32.99
CA GLU A 72 72.03 -3.51 31.65
C GLU A 72 70.57 -3.99 31.67
N LEU A 73 70.22 -4.84 32.64
CA LEU A 73 68.85 -5.29 32.85
C LEU A 73 67.92 -4.12 33.15
N SER A 74 68.32 -3.19 34.01
CA SER A 74 67.55 -1.98 34.32
C SER A 74 67.35 -1.10 33.08
N ARG A 75 68.40 -0.91 32.26
CA ARG A 75 68.29 -0.17 30.99
C ARG A 75 67.34 -0.84 30.01
N ALA A 76 67.42 -2.16 29.86
CA ALA A 76 66.52 -2.93 28.99
C ALA A 76 65.07 -2.89 29.48
N GLN A 77 64.84 -3.00 30.79
CA GLN A 77 63.51 -2.90 31.41
C GLN A 77 62.88 -1.51 31.20
N GLN A 78 63.67 -0.43 31.32
CA GLN A 78 63.20 0.93 31.04
C GLN A 78 62.87 1.17 29.56
N ALA A 79 63.66 0.60 28.64
CA ALA A 79 63.36 0.68 27.21
C ALA A 79 62.10 -0.13 26.87
N PHE A 80 61.95 -1.32 27.44
CA PHE A 80 60.79 -2.19 27.26
C PHE A 80 59.52 -1.54 27.80
N SER A 81 59.55 -0.92 28.99
CA SER A 81 58.38 -0.23 29.55
C SER A 81 57.93 0.95 28.70
N LYS A 82 58.87 1.71 28.10
CA LYS A 82 58.54 2.78 27.14
C LYS A 82 57.88 2.25 25.87
N ILE A 83 58.36 1.13 25.35
CA ILE A 83 57.77 0.49 24.16
C ILE A 83 56.36 -0.02 24.49
N LEU A 84 56.18 -0.71 25.61
CA LEU A 84 54.86 -1.16 26.07
C LEU A 84 53.87 0.01 26.22
N ALA A 85 54.30 1.12 26.81
CA ALA A 85 53.45 2.31 26.94
C ALA A 85 53.03 2.87 25.56
N ARG A 86 53.94 2.85 24.58
CA ARG A 86 53.63 3.29 23.22
C ARG A 86 52.72 2.33 22.47
N VAL A 87 52.89 1.03 22.68
CA VAL A 87 51.98 0.00 22.15
C VAL A 87 50.58 0.19 22.73
N GLN A 88 50.46 0.40 24.03
CA GLN A 88 49.17 0.65 24.68
C GLN A 88 48.47 1.88 24.09
N ILE A 89 49.18 3.00 23.91
CA ILE A 89 48.59 4.21 23.30
C ILE A 89 48.12 3.93 21.87
N LEU A 90 48.90 3.19 21.08
CA LEU A 90 48.52 2.85 19.71
C LEU A 90 47.33 1.89 19.66
N GLU A 91 47.26 0.92 20.59
CA GLU A 91 46.11 0.04 20.75
C GLU A 91 44.86 0.84 21.13
N ASP A 92 44.97 1.76 22.09
CA ASP A 92 43.87 2.63 22.50
C ASP A 92 43.39 3.51 21.33
N CYS A 93 44.30 4.16 20.60
CA CYS A 93 43.94 4.93 19.40
C CYS A 93 43.32 4.06 18.29
N LEU A 94 43.83 2.84 18.09
CA LEU A 94 43.29 1.90 17.11
C LEU A 94 41.87 1.47 17.50
N THR A 95 41.60 1.25 18.78
CA THR A 95 40.24 0.91 19.25
C THR A 95 39.28 2.08 19.04
N GLU A 96 39.71 3.31 19.31
CA GLU A 96 38.89 4.52 19.10
C GLU A 96 38.55 4.72 17.62
N GLU A 97 39.55 4.63 16.73
CA GLU A 97 39.34 4.77 15.29
C GLU A 97 38.50 3.64 14.70
N ASN A 98 38.67 2.40 15.17
CA ASN A 98 37.80 1.30 14.79
C ASN A 98 36.34 1.54 15.21
N LEU A 99 36.12 2.13 16.40
CA LEU A 99 34.78 2.46 16.88
C LEU A 99 34.15 3.58 16.03
N LYS A 100 34.90 4.62 15.70
CA LYS A 100 34.45 5.68 14.77
C LYS A 100 34.12 5.12 13.39
N MET A 101 34.97 4.25 12.85
CA MET A 101 34.75 3.58 11.57
C MET A 101 33.47 2.75 11.60
N GLN A 102 33.24 1.95 12.65
CA GLN A 102 32.01 1.16 12.80
C GLN A 102 30.76 2.03 12.87
N ARG A 103 30.79 3.16 13.58
CA ARG A 103 29.68 4.12 13.62
C ARG A 103 29.40 4.71 12.24
N ALA A 104 30.44 5.18 11.55
CA ALA A 104 30.30 5.75 10.22
C ALA A 104 29.80 4.72 9.19
N LEU A 105 30.22 3.45 9.30
CA LEU A 105 29.71 2.37 8.46
C LEU A 105 28.24 2.07 8.74
N ALA A 106 27.83 2.02 10.02
CA ALA A 106 26.43 1.82 10.38
C ALA A 106 25.53 2.97 9.87
N GLU A 107 25.96 4.22 10.04
CA GLU A 107 25.25 5.39 9.51
C GLU A 107 25.14 5.35 7.98
N LYS A 108 26.22 4.96 7.29
CA LYS A 108 26.22 4.76 5.84
C LYS A 108 25.23 3.67 5.42
N ASP A 109 25.24 2.52 6.09
CA ASP A 109 24.37 1.39 5.74
C ASP A 109 22.89 1.75 5.96
N ASP A 110 22.57 2.47 7.03
CA ASP A 110 21.21 2.96 7.26
C ASP A 110 20.78 4.03 6.25
N ALA A 111 21.70 4.91 5.84
CA ALA A 111 21.46 5.85 4.74
C ALA A 111 21.22 5.13 3.40
N VAL A 112 21.94 4.03 3.13
CA VAL A 112 21.74 3.21 1.92
C VAL A 112 20.38 2.52 1.96
N ARG A 113 20.01 1.89 3.09
CA ARG A 113 18.70 1.23 3.26
C ARG A 113 17.55 2.21 3.09
N THR A 114 17.65 3.40 3.68
CA THR A 114 16.62 4.42 3.55
C THR A 114 16.49 4.92 2.11
N LYS A 115 17.61 5.14 1.41
CA LYS A 115 17.63 5.48 -0.01
C LYS A 115 16.95 4.40 -0.86
N GLU A 116 17.28 3.13 -0.68
CA GLU A 116 16.69 2.01 -1.42
C GLU A 116 15.18 1.91 -1.18
N ARG A 117 14.74 2.04 0.08
CA ARG A 117 13.31 2.06 0.42
C ARG A 117 12.57 3.20 -0.27
N LEU A 118 13.13 4.41 -0.25
CA LEU A 118 12.53 5.58 -0.90
C LEU A 118 12.51 5.43 -2.43
N ALA A 119 13.59 4.90 -3.02
CA ALA A 119 13.64 4.63 -4.46
C ALA A 119 12.54 3.65 -4.89
N HIS A 120 12.33 2.59 -4.11
CA HIS A 120 11.23 1.66 -4.36
C HIS A 120 9.85 2.31 -4.21
N GLN A 121 9.67 3.18 -3.20
CA GLN A 121 8.42 3.92 -3.04
C GLN A 121 8.15 4.88 -4.20
N ILE A 122 9.19 5.52 -4.74
CA ILE A 122 9.10 6.39 -5.92
C ILE A 122 8.74 5.59 -7.16
N ASP A 123 9.40 4.45 -7.43
CA ASP A 123 9.07 3.59 -8.58
C ASP A 123 7.60 3.11 -8.53
N LEU A 124 7.10 2.73 -7.35
CA LEU A 124 5.68 2.39 -7.19
C LEU A 124 4.76 3.58 -7.46
N ALA A 125 5.11 4.77 -6.96
CA ALA A 125 4.32 5.97 -7.19
C ALA A 125 4.30 6.38 -8.68
N GLU A 126 5.44 6.28 -9.37
CA GLU A 126 5.55 6.55 -10.81
C GLU A 126 4.66 5.61 -11.61
N ARG A 127 4.71 4.30 -11.35
CA ARG A 127 3.82 3.32 -12.02
C ARG A 127 2.34 3.62 -11.80
N LEU A 128 1.96 4.06 -10.60
CA LEU A 128 0.59 4.46 -10.31
C LEU A 128 0.21 5.73 -11.07
N VAL A 129 1.08 6.74 -11.11
CA VAL A 129 0.85 7.98 -11.85
C VAL A 129 0.73 7.70 -13.35
N ASP A 130 1.58 6.86 -13.91
CA ASP A 130 1.54 6.47 -15.32
C ASP A 130 0.27 5.67 -15.65
N GLY A 131 -0.12 4.72 -14.79
CA GLY A 131 -1.38 4.00 -14.91
C GLY A 131 -2.60 4.91 -14.86
N LEU A 132 -2.53 6.00 -14.10
CA LEU A 132 -3.59 7.01 -13.97
C LEU A 132 -3.51 8.12 -15.02
N ALA A 133 -2.40 8.24 -15.77
CA ALA A 133 -2.21 9.33 -16.73
C ALA A 133 -3.25 9.29 -17.85
N SER A 134 -3.54 8.10 -18.37
CA SER A 134 -4.60 7.89 -19.37
C SER A 134 -5.98 8.20 -18.80
N SER A 135 -6.26 7.77 -17.57
CA SER A 135 -7.51 8.05 -16.85
C SER A 135 -7.72 9.55 -16.63
N ARG A 136 -6.66 10.30 -16.31
CA ARG A 136 -6.71 11.75 -16.17
C ARG A 136 -7.15 12.43 -17.46
N ILE A 137 -6.63 12.02 -18.62
CA ILE A 137 -7.05 12.56 -19.93
C ILE A 137 -8.54 12.27 -20.16
N ILE A 138 -8.99 11.05 -19.88
CA ILE A 138 -10.40 10.65 -20.04
C ILE A 138 -11.30 11.48 -19.11
N TRP A 139 -10.94 11.62 -17.85
CA TRP A 139 -11.74 12.40 -16.89
C TRP A 139 -11.78 13.88 -17.25
N THR A 140 -10.66 14.45 -17.68
CA THR A 140 -10.60 15.84 -18.14
C THR A 140 -11.55 16.06 -19.32
N LYS A 141 -11.49 15.18 -20.32
CA LYS A 141 -12.41 15.20 -21.47
C LYS A 141 -13.86 15.01 -21.04
N ARG A 142 -14.15 14.09 -20.12
CA ARG A 142 -15.52 13.88 -19.58
C ARG A 142 -16.05 15.12 -18.87
N VAL A 143 -15.21 15.83 -18.10
CA VAL A 143 -15.62 17.09 -17.45
C VAL A 143 -15.96 18.15 -18.50
N GLU A 144 -15.18 18.27 -19.57
CA GLU A 144 -15.50 19.18 -20.68
C GLU A 144 -16.81 18.79 -21.38
N THR A 145 -17.01 17.50 -21.68
CA THR A 145 -18.27 17.00 -22.23
C THR A 145 -19.44 17.31 -21.31
N PHE A 146 -19.33 17.05 -20.00
CA PHE A 146 -20.39 17.35 -19.05
C PHE A 146 -20.73 18.83 -18.94
N LYS A 147 -19.74 19.73 -19.08
CA LYS A 147 -20.01 21.18 -19.13
C LYS A 147 -20.85 21.54 -20.35
N ASN A 148 -20.49 21.04 -21.52
CA ASN A 148 -21.27 21.27 -22.75
C ASN A 148 -22.67 20.66 -22.63
N ASP A 149 -22.78 19.47 -22.05
CA ASP A 149 -24.04 18.77 -21.83
C ASP A 149 -24.97 19.53 -20.88
N LEU A 150 -24.42 20.17 -19.84
CA LEU A 150 -25.18 21.02 -18.92
C LEU A 150 -25.74 22.27 -19.61
N GLU A 151 -24.98 22.85 -20.54
CA GLU A 151 -25.44 24.00 -21.31
C GLU A 151 -26.63 23.63 -22.20
N THR A 152 -26.62 22.46 -22.86
CA THR A 152 -27.69 22.04 -23.78
C THR A 152 -28.84 21.27 -23.14
N LEU A 153 -28.73 20.91 -21.86
CA LEU A 153 -29.64 20.00 -21.16
C LEU A 153 -31.12 20.40 -21.29
N LEU A 154 -31.43 21.70 -21.25
CA LEU A 154 -32.80 22.18 -21.31
C LEU A 154 -33.47 21.89 -22.65
N GLY A 155 -32.78 22.17 -23.76
CA GLY A 155 -33.30 21.88 -25.10
C GLY A 155 -33.32 20.39 -25.37
N ASP A 156 -32.31 19.68 -24.91
CA ASP A 156 -32.20 18.23 -25.05
C ASP A 156 -33.37 17.52 -24.32
N ALA A 157 -33.63 17.88 -23.07
CA ALA A 157 -34.74 17.35 -22.28
C ALA A 157 -36.12 17.74 -22.86
N LEU A 158 -36.26 18.94 -23.42
CA LEU A 158 -37.48 19.37 -24.10
C LEU A 158 -37.79 18.48 -25.31
N LEU A 159 -36.79 18.18 -26.15
CA LEU A 159 -36.97 17.31 -27.30
C LEU A 159 -37.31 15.88 -26.88
N THR A 160 -36.58 15.32 -25.90
CA THR A 160 -36.81 13.97 -25.38
C THR A 160 -38.19 13.82 -24.76
N SER A 161 -38.59 14.74 -23.89
CA SER A 161 -39.92 14.71 -23.24
C SER A 161 -41.06 14.82 -24.23
N THR A 162 -40.90 15.66 -25.25
CA THR A 162 -41.83 15.80 -26.37
C THR A 162 -41.93 14.51 -27.19
N PHE A 163 -40.79 13.88 -27.47
CA PHE A 163 -40.75 12.60 -28.18
C PHE A 163 -41.49 11.51 -27.39
N ILE A 164 -41.19 11.33 -26.10
CA ILE A 164 -41.84 10.30 -25.27
C ILE A 164 -43.34 10.54 -25.14
N SER A 165 -43.76 11.80 -25.06
CA SER A 165 -45.16 12.16 -24.86
C SER A 165 -46.04 11.95 -26.11
N TYR A 166 -45.49 12.18 -27.30
CA TYR A 166 -46.28 12.27 -28.54
C TYR A 166 -45.85 11.31 -29.65
N ALA A 167 -44.60 10.83 -29.67
CA ALA A 167 -44.07 10.04 -30.79
C ALA A 167 -44.56 8.57 -30.80
N GLY A 168 -45.07 8.06 -29.67
CA GLY A 168 -45.37 6.64 -29.48
C GLY A 168 -46.27 6.01 -30.55
N TYR A 169 -47.34 6.70 -30.95
CA TYR A 169 -48.29 6.19 -31.94
C TYR A 169 -47.82 6.33 -33.41
N PHE A 170 -46.85 7.20 -33.67
CA PHE A 170 -46.47 7.53 -35.04
C PHE A 170 -45.51 6.52 -35.66
N SER A 171 -45.59 6.38 -36.98
CA SER A 171 -44.63 5.58 -37.76
C SER A 171 -43.24 6.21 -37.76
N ARG A 172 -42.21 5.40 -38.00
CA ARG A 172 -40.80 5.84 -38.02
C ARG A 172 -40.55 7.05 -38.92
N SER A 173 -41.10 7.06 -40.14
CA SER A 173 -40.93 8.18 -41.08
C SER A 173 -41.53 9.48 -40.52
N TYR A 174 -42.69 9.37 -39.86
CA TYR A 174 -43.32 10.52 -39.23
C TYR A 174 -42.53 10.98 -37.99
N ARG A 175 -42.01 10.07 -37.16
CA ARG A 175 -41.14 10.40 -36.02
C ARG A 175 -39.92 11.21 -36.43
N ILE A 176 -39.24 10.83 -37.52
CA ILE A 176 -38.10 11.59 -38.06
C ILE A 176 -38.54 13.01 -38.46
N SER A 177 -39.67 13.12 -39.18
CA SER A 177 -40.21 14.42 -39.58
C SER A 177 -40.64 15.29 -38.38
N PHE A 178 -41.16 14.66 -37.33
CA PHE A 178 -41.60 15.28 -36.09
C PHE A 178 -40.41 15.86 -35.33
N VAL A 179 -39.35 15.08 -35.14
CA VAL A 179 -38.11 15.52 -34.51
C VAL A 179 -37.50 16.70 -35.28
N ASN A 180 -37.42 16.61 -36.61
CA ASN A 180 -36.88 17.69 -37.43
C ASN A 180 -37.69 18.99 -37.32
N LYS A 181 -39.03 18.89 -37.28
CA LYS A 181 -39.89 20.07 -37.05
C LYS A 181 -39.63 20.69 -35.68
N TRP A 182 -39.52 19.87 -34.64
CA TRP A 182 -39.22 20.35 -33.29
C TRP A 182 -37.84 20.99 -33.19
N ARG A 183 -36.83 20.44 -33.86
CA ARG A 183 -35.51 21.08 -33.98
C ARG A 183 -35.61 22.47 -34.59
N SER A 184 -36.39 22.64 -35.66
CA SER A 184 -36.62 23.95 -36.27
C SER A 184 -37.34 24.94 -35.35
N VAL A 185 -38.31 24.47 -34.56
CA VAL A 185 -39.03 25.30 -33.57
C VAL A 185 -38.08 25.76 -32.46
N ILE A 186 -37.25 24.86 -31.93
CA ILE A 186 -36.26 25.19 -30.89
C ILE A 186 -35.22 26.17 -31.47
N ALA A 187 -34.74 25.94 -32.70
CA ALA A 187 -33.80 26.85 -33.36
C ALA A 187 -34.38 28.27 -33.57
N ALA A 188 -35.69 28.38 -33.81
CA ALA A 188 -36.36 29.68 -33.95
C ALA A 188 -36.34 30.53 -32.67
N THR A 189 -36.03 29.94 -31.50
CA THR A 189 -35.85 30.67 -30.23
C THR A 189 -34.55 31.47 -30.15
N LYS A 190 -33.73 31.48 -31.22
CA LYS A 190 -32.48 32.28 -31.34
C LYS A 190 -31.49 32.06 -30.19
N GLY A 191 -31.36 30.81 -29.72
CA GLY A 191 -30.38 30.43 -28.71
C GLY A 191 -30.81 30.65 -27.26
N ILE A 192 -32.07 31.03 -27.00
CA ILE A 192 -32.62 31.05 -25.63
C ILE A 192 -32.63 29.63 -25.05
N ILE A 193 -32.90 28.63 -25.90
CA ILE A 193 -32.91 27.22 -25.53
C ILE A 193 -31.79 26.52 -26.32
N PRO A 194 -30.58 26.40 -25.76
CA PRO A 194 -29.50 25.62 -26.35
C PRO A 194 -29.87 24.13 -26.40
N MET A 195 -29.46 23.45 -27.48
CA MET A 195 -29.71 22.04 -27.74
C MET A 195 -28.58 21.49 -28.62
N ARG A 196 -28.23 20.21 -28.47
CA ARG A 196 -27.24 19.58 -29.36
C ARG A 196 -27.81 19.44 -30.77
N VAL A 197 -26.97 19.72 -31.78
CA VAL A 197 -27.36 19.72 -33.20
C VAL A 197 -27.85 18.34 -33.66
N ASP A 198 -27.15 17.28 -33.24
CA ASP A 198 -27.37 15.90 -33.66
C ASP A 198 -27.91 15.01 -32.53
N LEU A 199 -28.73 15.57 -31.64
CA LEU A 199 -29.32 14.79 -30.55
C LEU A 199 -30.29 13.72 -31.07
N GLU A 200 -29.95 12.46 -30.88
CA GLU A 200 -30.96 11.39 -30.93
C GLU A 200 -31.90 11.53 -29.72
N PRO A 201 -33.23 11.64 -29.90
CA PRO A 201 -34.14 12.04 -28.83
C PRO A 201 -34.08 11.18 -27.56
N LEU A 202 -33.67 9.92 -27.65
CA LEU A 202 -33.67 8.99 -26.52
C LEU A 202 -32.28 8.68 -25.94
N SER A 203 -31.20 9.21 -26.53
CA SER A 203 -29.83 8.92 -26.08
C SER A 203 -29.50 9.48 -24.69
N ILE A 204 -30.35 10.38 -24.16
CA ILE A 204 -30.23 10.90 -22.79
C ILE A 204 -30.77 9.90 -21.77
N MET A 205 -31.73 9.06 -22.17
CA MET A 205 -32.44 8.15 -21.26
C MET A 205 -32.03 6.70 -21.40
N ILE A 206 -31.35 6.34 -22.49
CA ILE A 206 -30.99 4.97 -22.81
C ILE A 206 -29.51 4.96 -23.19
N ASP A 207 -28.78 4.00 -22.64
CA ASP A 207 -27.41 3.71 -23.06
C ASP A 207 -27.31 2.37 -23.83
N ASP A 208 -26.12 2.09 -24.35
CA ASP A 208 -25.87 0.84 -25.10
C ASP A 208 -26.03 -0.41 -24.21
N ALA A 209 -25.90 -0.27 -22.88
CA ALA A 209 -26.06 -1.38 -21.95
C ALA A 209 -27.54 -1.75 -21.78
N ASP A 210 -28.43 -0.76 -21.67
CA ASP A 210 -29.89 -0.95 -21.67
C ASP A 210 -30.34 -1.65 -22.95
N ILE A 211 -29.85 -1.19 -24.10
CA ILE A 211 -30.17 -1.78 -25.41
C ILE A 211 -29.72 -3.25 -25.47
N ALA A 212 -28.50 -3.55 -25.02
CA ALA A 212 -27.98 -4.91 -24.96
C ALA A 212 -28.80 -5.80 -24.02
N GLU A 213 -29.25 -5.26 -22.88
CA GLU A 213 -30.13 -5.99 -21.96
C GLU A 213 -31.48 -6.31 -22.60
N TRP A 214 -32.10 -5.35 -23.29
CA TRP A 214 -33.38 -5.57 -23.97
C TRP A 214 -33.26 -6.59 -25.11
N MET A 215 -32.15 -6.58 -25.86
CA MET A 215 -31.87 -7.60 -26.86
C MET A 215 -31.79 -9.00 -26.24
N ASN A 216 -31.10 -9.13 -25.11
CA ASN A 216 -31.01 -10.41 -24.37
C ASN A 216 -32.39 -10.88 -23.87
N GLN A 217 -33.29 -9.95 -23.59
CA GLN A 217 -34.69 -10.22 -23.23
C GLN A 217 -35.61 -10.49 -24.43
N GLY A 218 -35.08 -10.45 -25.66
CA GLY A 218 -35.80 -10.78 -26.89
C GLY A 218 -36.44 -9.60 -27.62
N LEU A 219 -36.03 -8.36 -27.33
CA LEU A 219 -36.39 -7.19 -28.14
C LEU A 219 -35.69 -7.27 -29.52
N PRO A 220 -36.38 -7.01 -30.64
CA PRO A 220 -35.76 -6.97 -31.95
C PRO A 220 -34.67 -5.90 -32.06
N ALA A 221 -33.63 -6.19 -32.85
CA ALA A 221 -32.47 -5.33 -33.03
C ALA A 221 -32.71 -4.20 -34.05
N ASP A 222 -33.74 -3.37 -33.82
CA ASP A 222 -34.08 -2.24 -34.67
C ASP A 222 -34.39 -0.97 -33.87
N GLN A 223 -34.10 0.20 -34.47
CA GLN A 223 -34.27 1.49 -33.81
C GLN A 223 -35.71 1.75 -33.34
N THR A 224 -36.70 1.29 -34.10
CA THR A 224 -38.11 1.52 -33.75
C THR A 224 -38.50 0.74 -32.50
N SER A 225 -37.98 -0.48 -32.37
CA SER A 225 -38.14 -1.31 -31.18
C SER A 225 -37.48 -0.69 -29.95
N TYR A 226 -36.26 -0.14 -30.07
CA TYR A 226 -35.62 0.59 -28.96
C TYR A 226 -36.41 1.83 -28.56
N GLU A 227 -36.89 2.60 -29.54
CA GLU A 227 -37.74 3.76 -29.28
C GLU A 227 -39.03 3.38 -28.56
N ASN A 228 -39.68 2.30 -29.00
CA ASN A 228 -40.91 1.80 -28.36
C ASN A 228 -40.65 1.28 -26.95
N ALA A 229 -39.54 0.58 -26.74
CA ALA A 229 -39.12 0.08 -25.42
C ALA A 229 -38.93 1.25 -24.44
N ALA A 230 -38.21 2.28 -24.88
CA ALA A 230 -37.99 3.49 -24.09
C ALA A 230 -39.29 4.20 -23.72
N ILE A 231 -40.18 4.39 -24.70
CA ILE A 231 -41.48 5.02 -24.47
C ILE A 231 -42.27 4.19 -23.47
N LEU A 232 -42.31 2.86 -23.62
CA LEU A 232 -43.01 1.98 -22.69
C LEU A 232 -42.44 2.07 -21.27
N ILE A 233 -41.11 2.12 -21.12
CA ILE A 233 -40.41 2.16 -19.83
C ILE A 233 -40.60 3.50 -19.12
N TYR A 234 -40.42 4.61 -19.83
CA TYR A 234 -40.35 5.96 -19.27
C TYR A 234 -41.65 6.78 -19.39
N CYS A 235 -42.66 6.30 -20.11
CA CYS A 235 -43.93 7.04 -20.21
C CYS A 235 -44.63 7.18 -18.85
N LEU A 236 -45.09 8.40 -18.57
CA LEU A 236 -45.87 8.68 -17.39
C LEU A 236 -47.31 8.21 -17.51
N ARG A 237 -47.87 8.10 -18.73
CA ARG A 237 -49.21 7.54 -18.96
C ARG A 237 -49.12 6.02 -19.07
N TRP A 238 -50.22 5.30 -18.82
CA TRP A 238 -50.20 3.86 -19.05
C TRP A 238 -50.12 3.55 -20.55
N PRO A 239 -49.06 2.85 -21.01
CA PRO A 239 -48.88 2.59 -22.42
C PRO A 239 -49.86 1.52 -22.90
N LEU A 240 -50.46 1.78 -24.07
CA LEU A 240 -51.15 0.79 -24.87
C LEU A 240 -50.21 0.34 -25.99
N MET A 241 -49.83 -0.93 -25.95
CA MET A 241 -48.98 -1.57 -26.95
C MET A 241 -49.85 -2.24 -28.02
N VAL A 242 -49.70 -1.77 -29.25
CA VAL A 242 -50.26 -2.41 -30.45
C VAL A 242 -49.29 -3.49 -30.92
N ASP A 243 -49.60 -4.75 -30.63
CA ASP A 243 -48.71 -5.90 -30.90
C ASP A 243 -49.51 -7.04 -31.56
N PRO A 244 -49.79 -6.93 -32.87
CA PRO A 244 -50.53 -7.96 -33.62
C PRO A 244 -49.76 -9.27 -33.73
N GLN A 245 -48.43 -9.23 -33.67
CA GLN A 245 -47.57 -10.41 -33.81
C GLN A 245 -47.20 -11.07 -32.47
N GLY A 246 -47.49 -10.43 -31.34
CA GLY A 246 -47.14 -10.96 -30.02
C GLY A 246 -45.63 -10.99 -29.76
N GLN A 247 -44.86 -10.09 -30.37
CA GLN A 247 -43.41 -10.01 -30.13
C GLN A 247 -43.11 -9.17 -28.88
N GLY A 248 -43.71 -7.98 -28.80
CA GLY A 248 -43.51 -7.06 -27.67
C GLY A 248 -43.96 -7.66 -26.35
N ILE A 249 -45.03 -8.46 -26.36
CA ILE A 249 -45.54 -9.12 -25.15
C ILE A 249 -44.54 -10.14 -24.57
N ARG A 250 -43.77 -10.82 -25.42
CA ARG A 250 -42.74 -11.76 -24.99
C ARG A 250 -41.61 -11.01 -24.29
N TRP A 251 -41.18 -9.89 -24.85
CA TRP A 251 -40.17 -9.03 -24.24
C TRP A 251 -40.63 -8.48 -22.88
N ILE A 252 -41.86 -7.96 -22.76
CA ILE A 252 -42.40 -7.46 -21.48
C ILE A 252 -42.43 -8.54 -20.39
N LYS A 253 -42.79 -9.77 -20.76
CA LYS A 253 -42.78 -10.90 -19.81
C LYS A 253 -41.39 -11.23 -19.32
N ASN A 254 -40.37 -11.10 -20.18
CA ASN A 254 -38.98 -11.27 -19.81
C ASN A 254 -38.41 -10.07 -19.03
N LEU A 255 -38.91 -8.86 -19.29
CA LEU A 255 -38.47 -7.65 -18.59
C LEU A 255 -38.97 -7.61 -17.13
N PHE A 256 -40.18 -8.11 -16.85
CA PHE A 256 -40.82 -8.03 -15.53
C PHE A 256 -41.05 -9.38 -14.84
N ILE A 257 -40.22 -10.40 -15.12
CA ILE A 257 -40.43 -11.82 -14.72
C ILE A 257 -40.97 -11.98 -13.29
N ASP A 258 -40.37 -11.32 -12.29
CA ASP A 258 -40.72 -11.52 -10.88
C ASP A 258 -41.91 -10.68 -10.38
N LYS A 259 -42.31 -9.64 -11.11
CA LYS A 259 -43.29 -8.62 -10.66
C LYS A 259 -44.51 -8.49 -11.56
N LEU A 260 -44.59 -9.29 -12.62
CA LEU A 260 -45.63 -9.17 -13.64
C LEU A 260 -46.85 -10.05 -13.35
N ILE A 261 -48.00 -9.43 -13.15
CA ILE A 261 -49.30 -10.10 -13.21
C ILE A 261 -49.82 -9.99 -14.63
N THR A 262 -50.00 -11.13 -15.31
CA THR A 262 -50.60 -11.17 -16.64
C THR A 262 -52.09 -11.53 -16.52
N LEU A 263 -52.97 -10.67 -17.03
CA LEU A 263 -54.42 -10.92 -17.10
C LEU A 263 -54.91 -10.75 -18.53
N ARG A 264 -55.86 -11.59 -18.94
CA ARG A 264 -56.58 -11.40 -20.20
C ARG A 264 -57.81 -10.53 -19.95
N TYR A 265 -58.04 -9.56 -20.82
CA TYR A 265 -59.26 -8.74 -20.80
C TYR A 265 -60.51 -9.62 -20.84
N ASN A 266 -61.53 -9.23 -20.07
CA ASN A 266 -62.82 -9.93 -19.96
C ASN A 266 -62.74 -11.41 -19.51
N SER A 267 -61.64 -11.82 -18.85
CA SER A 267 -61.54 -13.16 -18.27
C SER A 267 -62.29 -13.26 -16.93
N LYS A 268 -62.76 -14.46 -16.56
CA LYS A 268 -63.53 -14.64 -15.31
C LYS A 268 -62.75 -14.14 -14.10
N GLY A 269 -63.31 -13.18 -13.36
CA GLY A 269 -62.70 -12.59 -12.16
C GLY A 269 -61.54 -11.64 -12.44
N TYR A 270 -61.38 -11.13 -13.67
CA TYR A 270 -60.28 -10.21 -13.98
C TYR A 270 -60.36 -8.90 -13.19
N LEU A 271 -61.56 -8.33 -13.01
CA LEU A 271 -61.76 -7.09 -12.24
C LEU A 271 -61.28 -7.22 -10.79
N ASP A 272 -61.57 -8.35 -10.12
CA ASP A 272 -61.11 -8.59 -8.75
C ASP A 272 -59.58 -8.72 -8.67
N ARG A 273 -58.95 -9.27 -9.71
CA ARG A 273 -57.49 -9.38 -9.81
C ARG A 273 -56.83 -8.03 -10.13
N VAL A 274 -57.47 -7.19 -10.94
CA VAL A 274 -57.04 -5.80 -11.19
C VAL A 274 -57.10 -5.02 -9.87
N GLU A 275 -58.21 -5.12 -9.14
CA GLU A 275 -58.38 -4.51 -7.82
C GLU A 275 -57.26 -4.93 -6.84
N ALA A 276 -56.95 -6.23 -6.79
CA ALA A 276 -55.86 -6.74 -5.96
C ALA A 276 -54.48 -6.22 -6.39
N ALA A 277 -54.20 -6.16 -7.69
CA ALA A 277 -52.93 -5.66 -8.22
C ALA A 277 -52.72 -4.16 -7.89
N VAL A 278 -53.79 -3.34 -8.00
CA VAL A 278 -53.75 -1.91 -7.66
C VAL A 278 -53.43 -1.70 -6.17
N ARG A 279 -54.03 -2.49 -5.28
CA ARG A 279 -53.77 -2.39 -3.84
C ARG A 279 -52.37 -2.83 -3.44
N ARG A 280 -51.83 -3.86 -4.10
CA ARG A 280 -50.49 -4.40 -3.80
C ARG A 280 -49.36 -3.64 -4.48
N GLY A 281 -49.66 -2.87 -5.53
CA GLY A 281 -48.63 -2.17 -6.30
C GLY A 281 -47.90 -3.06 -7.29
N ASP A 282 -48.57 -4.09 -7.80
CA ASP A 282 -48.01 -5.03 -8.76
C ASP A 282 -47.89 -4.37 -10.16
N THR A 283 -46.98 -4.88 -11.01
CA THR A 283 -46.98 -4.53 -12.44
C THR A 283 -47.99 -5.41 -13.15
N LEU A 284 -49.06 -4.82 -13.66
CA LEU A 284 -50.15 -5.49 -14.34
C LEU A 284 -50.02 -5.36 -15.87
N LEU A 285 -49.98 -6.48 -16.57
CA LEU A 285 -50.15 -6.58 -18.02
C LEU A 285 -51.56 -7.06 -18.35
N LEU A 286 -52.34 -6.21 -19.02
CA LEU A 286 -53.66 -6.54 -19.52
C LEU A 286 -53.58 -6.88 -21.02
N GLU A 287 -53.76 -8.17 -21.33
CA GLU A 287 -53.66 -8.71 -22.69
C GLU A 287 -55.00 -8.67 -23.43
N CYS A 288 -54.92 -8.58 -24.77
CA CYS A 288 -56.05 -8.66 -25.68
C CYS A 288 -57.16 -7.64 -25.41
N ILE A 289 -56.79 -6.38 -25.17
CA ILE A 289 -57.76 -5.29 -25.09
C ILE A 289 -58.44 -5.09 -26.44
N GLU A 290 -59.77 -5.02 -26.41
CA GLU A 290 -60.64 -4.72 -27.53
C GLU A 290 -60.97 -3.22 -27.55
N GLU A 291 -61.50 -2.72 -28.68
CA GLU A 291 -61.86 -1.30 -28.87
C GLU A 291 -62.84 -0.78 -27.80
N ASN A 292 -63.77 -1.64 -27.37
CA ASN A 292 -64.73 -1.31 -26.31
C ASN A 292 -64.17 -1.67 -24.94
N ILE A 293 -63.54 -0.68 -24.29
CA ILE A 293 -63.03 -0.80 -22.92
C ILE A 293 -64.19 -0.61 -21.92
N ASP A 294 -64.26 -1.46 -20.90
CA ASP A 294 -65.19 -1.31 -19.80
C ASP A 294 -64.94 0.00 -19.04
N SER A 295 -65.98 0.84 -18.95
CA SER A 295 -65.99 2.11 -18.21
C SER A 295 -65.49 1.99 -16.76
N ILE A 296 -65.60 0.79 -16.15
CA ILE A 296 -65.11 0.51 -14.80
C ILE A 296 -63.57 0.70 -14.69
N LEU A 297 -62.82 0.50 -15.78
CA LEU A 297 -61.35 0.62 -15.82
C LEU A 297 -60.88 2.07 -16.04
N GLU A 298 -61.72 2.96 -16.56
CA GLU A 298 -61.34 4.35 -16.90
C GLU A 298 -60.67 5.11 -15.74
N PRO A 299 -61.13 5.01 -14.48
CA PRO A 299 -60.49 5.73 -13.38
C PRO A 299 -59.05 5.26 -13.11
N ILE A 300 -58.75 3.98 -13.36
CA ILE A 300 -57.39 3.43 -13.23
C ILE A 300 -56.53 3.84 -14.42
N ILE A 301 -57.09 3.75 -15.64
CA ILE A 301 -56.39 4.11 -16.89
C ILE A 301 -56.00 5.59 -16.88
N ASN A 302 -56.93 6.46 -16.48
CA ASN A 302 -56.69 7.91 -16.41
C ASN A 302 -55.98 8.36 -15.12
N ARG A 303 -55.78 7.45 -14.15
CA ARG A 303 -55.28 7.75 -12.80
C ARG A 303 -56.08 8.87 -12.12
N ASN A 304 -57.40 8.76 -12.16
CA ASN A 304 -58.31 9.69 -11.49
C ASN A 304 -58.33 9.41 -9.97
N LEU A 305 -57.28 9.88 -9.28
CA LEU A 305 -57.10 9.65 -7.85
C LEU A 305 -57.82 10.70 -6.99
N ILE A 306 -58.45 10.26 -5.92
CA ILE A 306 -59.20 11.06 -4.95
C ILE A 306 -58.44 11.05 -3.60
N ARG A 307 -58.81 11.94 -2.68
CA ARG A 307 -58.27 12.03 -1.31
C ARG A 307 -56.74 12.10 -1.27
N LYS A 308 -56.18 13.11 -1.93
CA LYS A 308 -54.73 13.36 -2.01
C LYS A 308 -53.93 12.22 -2.67
N GLY A 309 -54.48 11.60 -3.71
CA GLY A 309 -53.75 10.61 -4.51
C GLY A 309 -53.70 9.20 -3.91
N LYS A 310 -54.52 8.91 -2.89
CA LYS A 310 -54.45 7.63 -2.16
C LYS A 310 -55.52 6.62 -2.56
N ILE A 311 -56.62 7.08 -3.15
CA ILE A 311 -57.78 6.23 -3.45
C ILE A 311 -58.16 6.42 -4.91
N VAL A 312 -58.54 5.34 -5.58
CA VAL A 312 -59.17 5.37 -6.91
C VAL A 312 -60.56 4.75 -6.81
N LYS A 313 -61.53 5.32 -7.53
CA LYS A 313 -62.89 4.75 -7.61
C LYS A 313 -62.91 3.65 -8.67
N PHE A 314 -63.33 2.45 -8.32
CA PHE A 314 -63.37 1.30 -9.21
C PHE A 314 -64.77 0.66 -9.16
N GLY A 315 -65.59 0.97 -10.16
CA GLY A 315 -67.04 0.71 -10.11
C GLY A 315 -67.68 1.48 -8.95
N ASP A 316 -68.38 0.75 -8.08
CA ASP A 316 -68.99 1.31 -6.85
C ASP A 316 -68.06 1.31 -5.64
N LYS A 317 -66.84 0.77 -5.77
CA LYS A 317 -65.88 0.65 -4.65
C LYS A 317 -64.85 1.78 -4.66
N GLU A 318 -64.44 2.21 -3.48
CA GLU A 318 -63.21 2.98 -3.26
C GLU A 318 -62.07 1.99 -2.95
N ILE A 319 -60.98 2.03 -3.72
CA ILE A 319 -59.84 1.12 -3.54
C ILE A 319 -58.58 1.93 -3.25
N ASP A 320 -57.76 1.45 -2.31
CA ASP A 320 -56.47 2.06 -2.00
C ASP A 320 -55.51 1.90 -3.19
N TYR A 321 -54.94 3.02 -3.63
CA TYR A 321 -54.01 3.09 -4.74
C TYR A 321 -52.58 3.00 -4.22
N HIS A 322 -51.85 1.97 -4.65
CA HIS A 322 -50.44 1.82 -4.30
C HIS A 322 -49.54 2.64 -5.26
N PRO A 323 -48.61 3.49 -4.76
CA PRO A 323 -47.76 4.35 -5.60
C PRO A 323 -46.90 3.61 -6.64
N ASN A 324 -46.49 2.38 -6.33
CA ASN A 324 -45.67 1.55 -7.23
C ASN A 324 -46.48 0.78 -8.29
N PHE A 325 -47.82 0.84 -8.25
CA PHE A 325 -48.64 0.13 -9.24
C PHE A 325 -48.30 0.58 -10.65
N ARG A 326 -48.16 -0.37 -11.58
CA ARG A 326 -47.89 -0.09 -12.99
C ARG A 326 -48.86 -0.85 -13.88
N LEU A 327 -49.52 -0.18 -14.81
CA LEU A 327 -50.39 -0.80 -15.81
C LEU A 327 -49.75 -0.73 -17.21
N ILE A 328 -49.71 -1.88 -17.88
CA ILE A 328 -49.32 -2.02 -19.28
C ILE A 328 -50.48 -2.70 -20.01
N MET A 329 -50.87 -2.15 -21.13
CA MET A 329 -52.01 -2.61 -21.92
C MET A 329 -51.52 -3.14 -23.25
N GLN A 330 -52.10 -4.23 -23.74
CA GLN A 330 -51.74 -4.84 -25.03
C GLN A 330 -53.00 -5.15 -25.85
N THR A 331 -52.94 -4.84 -27.14
CA THR A 331 -53.95 -5.25 -28.11
C THR A 331 -53.32 -5.99 -29.28
N ARG A 332 -54.05 -6.97 -29.83
CA ARG A 332 -53.68 -7.70 -31.05
C ARG A 332 -54.26 -7.09 -32.32
N LEU A 333 -55.12 -6.09 -32.18
CA LEU A 333 -55.70 -5.37 -33.31
C LEU A 333 -54.59 -4.54 -33.96
N ALA A 334 -54.42 -4.66 -35.27
CA ALA A 334 -53.33 -3.97 -35.98
C ALA A 334 -53.54 -2.45 -36.06
N ASN A 335 -54.80 -2.01 -36.11
CA ASN A 335 -55.18 -0.59 -36.16
C ASN A 335 -56.46 -0.38 -35.34
N PRO A 336 -56.35 -0.34 -34.01
CA PRO A 336 -57.51 -0.23 -33.14
C PRO A 336 -58.08 1.20 -33.10
N HIS A 337 -59.39 1.31 -32.91
CA HIS A 337 -60.10 2.56 -32.67
C HIS A 337 -60.50 2.68 -31.18
N PHE A 338 -60.10 3.76 -30.51
CA PHE A 338 -60.35 4.04 -29.09
C PHE A 338 -60.84 5.45 -28.85
#